data_AF-A0A1G5WRD6-F1
#
_entry.id   AF-A0A1G5WRD6-F1
#
_cell.length_a   1.000
_cell.length_b   1.000
_cell.length_c   1.000
_cell.angle_alpha   90.00
_cell.angle_beta   90.00
_cell.angle_gamma   90.00
#
_symmetry.space_group_name_H-M   'P 1'
#
loop_
_entity.id
_entity.type
_entity.pdbx_description
1 polymer ?
#
loop_
_entity_poly.entity_id
_entity_poly.type
_entity_poly.pdbx_seq_one_letter_code
_entity_poly.pdbx_strand_id
1 'polypeptide(L)'
;MKHQMEPGLPFTDEMRKWFSGIYPQGEISESRGRHFVLEPDKKYVVRAGEHAVIMPRMAYGREAVQKILEIYGKETQVVGEKDLSGTCSHNT
;
A
#
# COMPACT_ATOMS: atom_id res chain seq x y z
N MET A 1 -5.63 5.88 -21.57
CA MET A 1 -4.56 6.58 -20.82
C MET A 1 -3.52 5.54 -20.45
N LYS A 2 -2.23 5.76 -20.74
CA LYS A 2 -1.16 4.82 -20.38
C LYS A 2 -0.95 4.92 -18.86
N HIS A 3 -1.29 3.89 -18.10
CA HIS A 3 -1.05 3.88 -16.66
C HIS A 3 0.46 3.77 -16.40
N GLN A 4 1.14 4.92 -16.35
CA GLN A 4 2.52 4.99 -15.88
C GLN A 4 2.55 4.65 -14.39
N MET A 5 3.57 3.88 -14.00
CA MET A 5 3.87 3.60 -12.61
C MET A 5 4.38 4.88 -11.96
N GLU A 6 3.51 5.61 -11.25
CA GLU A 6 3.85 6.86 -10.56
C GLU A 6 3.74 6.69 -9.04
N PRO A 7 4.61 7.33 -8.23
CA PRO A 7 4.52 7.27 -6.78
C PRO A 7 3.15 7.67 -6.23
N GLY A 8 2.67 6.93 -5.25
CA GLY A 8 1.37 7.13 -4.60
C GLY A 8 0.21 6.38 -5.27
N LEU A 9 0.37 5.89 -6.51
CA LEU A 9 -0.66 5.11 -7.17
C LEU A 9 -0.76 3.69 -6.60
N PRO A 10 -1.98 3.11 -6.54
CA PRO A 10 -2.15 1.68 -6.25
C PRO A 10 -1.38 0.83 -7.25
N PHE A 11 -0.63 -0.13 -6.75
CA PHE A 11 0.13 -1.05 -7.59
C PHE A 11 -0.77 -2.21 -8.01
N THR A 12 -1.03 -2.31 -9.31
CA THR A 12 -1.93 -3.32 -9.90
C THR A 12 -1.15 -4.32 -10.78
N ASP A 13 -1.77 -5.45 -11.11
CA ASP A 13 -1.18 -6.42 -12.04
C ASP A 13 -0.98 -5.85 -13.45
N GLU A 14 -1.82 -4.91 -13.86
CA GLU A 14 -1.65 -4.19 -15.13
C GLU A 14 -0.37 -3.34 -15.13
N MET A 15 -0.10 -2.64 -14.01
CA MET A 15 1.16 -1.91 -13.85
C MET A 15 2.36 -2.84 -13.86
N ARG A 16 2.26 -4.04 -13.26
CA ARG A 16 3.32 -5.06 -13.32
C ARG A 16 3.60 -5.49 -14.76
N LYS A 17 2.55 -5.79 -15.54
CA LYS A 17 2.68 -6.17 -16.95
C LYS A 17 3.31 -5.04 -17.78
N TRP A 18 2.86 -3.81 -17.57
CA TRP A 18 3.43 -2.62 -18.23
C TRP A 18 4.91 -2.45 -17.88
N PHE A 19 5.26 -2.57 -16.59
CA PHE A 19 6.63 -2.46 -16.11
C PHE A 19 7.56 -3.46 -16.81
N SER A 20 7.18 -4.73 -16.88
CA SER A 20 7.98 -5.76 -17.56
C SER A 20 8.18 -5.50 -19.06
N GLY A 21 7.26 -4.77 -19.71
CA GLY A 21 7.41 -4.37 -21.10
C GLY A 21 8.35 -3.19 -21.32
N ILE A 22 8.40 -2.24 -20.37
CA ILE A 22 9.22 -1.02 -20.46
C ILE A 22 10.63 -1.25 -19.90
N TYR A 23 10.75 -2.03 -18.82
CA TYR A 23 12.00 -2.38 -18.16
C TYR A 23 12.14 -3.92 -18.11
N PRO A 24 12.56 -4.56 -19.22
CA PRO A 24 12.69 -6.02 -19.28
C PRO A 24 13.69 -6.60 -18.26
N GLN A 25 14.68 -5.79 -17.87
CA GLN A 25 15.68 -6.11 -16.84
C GLN A 25 15.43 -5.36 -15.53
N GLY A 26 14.32 -4.62 -15.44
CA GLY A 26 13.98 -3.86 -14.25
C GLY A 26 13.58 -4.75 -13.09
N GLU A 27 13.76 -4.24 -11.88
CA GLU A 27 13.42 -4.91 -10.64
C GLU A 27 12.32 -4.15 -9.90
N ILE A 28 11.35 -4.89 -9.37
CA ILE A 28 10.35 -4.37 -8.42
C ILE A 28 10.65 -4.98 -7.06
N SER A 29 11.08 -4.14 -6.12
CA SER A 29 11.32 -4.53 -4.73
C SER A 29 10.13 -4.13 -3.84
N GLU A 30 9.86 -4.93 -2.81
CA GLU A 30 8.85 -4.63 -1.80
C GLU A 30 9.51 -4.09 -0.53
N SER A 31 9.17 -2.86 -0.14
CA SER A 31 9.52 -2.28 1.16
C SER A 31 8.38 -2.50 2.14
N ARG A 32 8.69 -2.75 3.41
CA ARG A 32 7.69 -3.00 4.48
C ARG A 32 7.66 -1.91 5.56
N GLY A 33 8.47 -0.86 5.42
CA GLY A 33 8.70 0.06 6.54
C GLY A 33 9.26 -0.68 7.77
N ARG A 34 9.39 0.00 8.91
CA ARG A 34 10.02 -0.58 10.12
C ARG A 34 9.07 -0.85 11.29
N HIS A 35 7.84 -0.31 11.30
CA HIS A 35 7.08 -0.20 12.56
C HIS A 35 5.55 -0.31 12.45
N PHE A 36 4.98 -0.80 11.34
CA PHE A 36 3.51 -0.83 11.18
C PHE A 36 3.00 -2.19 10.76
N VAL A 37 1.80 -2.54 11.24
CA VAL A 37 1.02 -3.64 10.69
C VAL A 37 0.64 -3.27 9.26
N LEU A 38 0.83 -4.20 8.32
CA LEU A 38 0.62 -3.97 6.91
C LEU A 38 -0.53 -4.82 6.36
N GLU A 39 -1.20 -4.30 5.34
CA GLU A 39 -2.13 -5.03 4.49
C GLU A 39 -1.37 -5.55 3.25
N PRO A 40 -0.95 -6.83 3.24
CA PRO A 40 -0.09 -7.36 2.18
C PRO A 40 -0.73 -7.31 0.79
N ASP A 41 -2.06 -7.33 0.73
CA ASP A 41 -2.82 -7.42 -0.53
C ASP A 41 -3.02 -6.06 -1.21
N LYS A 42 -2.77 -4.95 -0.50
CA LYS A 42 -2.93 -3.60 -1.02
C LYS A 42 -1.59 -2.91 -1.08
N LYS A 43 -1.02 -2.78 -2.27
CA LYS A 43 0.29 -2.16 -2.47
C LYS A 43 0.16 -0.86 -3.23
N TYR A 44 1.12 0.03 -3.03
CA TYR A 44 1.24 1.27 -3.78
C TYR A 44 2.68 1.49 -4.21
N VAL A 45 2.85 2.29 -5.25
CA VAL A 45 4.16 2.65 -5.79
C VAL A 45 4.81 3.67 -4.87
N VAL A 46 6.03 3.39 -4.42
CA VAL A 46 6.86 4.32 -3.64
C VAL A 46 7.86 5.02 -4.55
N ARG A 47 8.46 4.27 -5.47
CA ARG A 47 9.43 4.77 -6.44
C ARG A 47 9.20 4.13 -7.80
N ALA A 48 9.20 4.95 -8.82
CA ALA A 48 9.14 4.55 -10.22
C ALA A 48 10.53 4.46 -10.86
N GLY A 49 10.62 3.82 -12.03
CA GLY A 49 11.86 3.62 -12.78
C GLY A 49 12.34 2.16 -12.74
N GLU A 50 13.49 1.90 -13.35
CA GLU A 50 14.02 0.53 -13.54
C GLU A 50 14.23 -0.25 -12.23
N HIS A 51 14.45 0.44 -11.11
CA HIS A 51 14.49 -0.14 -9.76
C HIS A 51 13.29 0.35 -8.95
N ALA A 52 12.10 -0.08 -9.36
CA ALA A 52 10.86 0.32 -8.72
C ALA A 52 10.75 -0.25 -7.29
N VAL A 53 10.08 0.52 -6.44
CA VAL A 53 9.78 0.12 -5.05
C VAL A 53 8.29 0.22 -4.87
N ILE A 54 7.70 -0.86 -4.37
CA ILE A 54 6.31 -0.90 -3.91
C ILE A 54 6.27 -1.10 -2.40
N MET A 55 5.19 -0.68 -1.77
CA MET A 55 4.99 -0.89 -0.34
C MET A 55 3.55 -1.32 -0.08
N PRO A 56 3.33 -2.34 0.77
CA PRO A 56 2.01 -2.62 1.30
C PRO A 56 1.46 -1.42 2.08
N ARG A 57 0.14 -1.22 2.03
CA ARG A 57 -0.56 -0.18 2.78
C ARG A 57 -0.44 -0.46 4.28
N MET A 58 -0.31 0.60 5.07
CA MET A 58 -0.46 0.49 6.53
C MET A 58 -1.88 0.07 6.87
N ALA A 59 -2.03 -0.92 7.75
CA ALA A 59 -3.29 -1.26 8.37
C ALA A 59 -3.63 -0.14 9.36
N TYR A 60 -4.67 0.63 9.08
CA TYR A 60 -5.15 1.67 9.98
C TYR A 60 -6.07 1.06 11.02
N GLY A 61 -5.97 1.50 12.27
CA GLY A 61 -6.96 1.16 13.29
C GLY A 61 -8.35 1.65 12.91
N ARG A 62 -9.39 1.01 13.47
CA ARG A 62 -10.81 1.26 13.14
C ARG A 62 -11.20 2.74 13.18
N GLU A 63 -10.71 3.49 14.18
CA GLU A 63 -10.99 4.92 14.33
C GLU A 63 -10.43 5.77 13.18
N ALA A 64 -9.22 5.45 12.71
CA ALA A 64 -8.59 6.17 11.59
C ALA A 64 -9.29 5.84 10.27
N VAL A 65 -9.68 4.58 10.07
CA VAL A 65 -10.49 4.14 8.93
C VAL A 65 -11.80 4.93 8.86
N GLN A 66 -12.50 5.05 10.01
CA GLN A 66 -13.77 5.74 10.10
C GLN A 66 -13.64 7.24 9.78
N LYS A 67 -12.62 7.92 10.31
CA LYS A 67 -12.33 9.32 9.96
C LYS A 67 -11.98 9.52 8.48
N ILE A 68 -11.26 8.59 7.87
CA ILE A 68 -10.95 8.65 6.43
C ILE A 68 -12.25 8.52 5.61
N LEU A 69 -13.15 7.61 5.98
CA LEU A 69 -14.45 7.48 5.33
C LEU A 69 -15.32 8.73 5.51
N GLU A 70 -15.26 9.38 6.67
CA GLU A 70 -15.96 10.64 6.95
C GLU A 70 -15.43 11.80 6.09
N ILE A 71 -14.10 11.91 5.92
CA ILE A 71 -13.47 13.00 5.16
C ILE A 71 -13.61 12.81 3.65
N TYR A 72 -13.44 11.59 3.15
CA TYR A 72 -13.33 11.30 1.71
C TYR A 72 -14.57 10.60 1.11
N GLY A 73 -15.57 10.28 1.92
CA GLY A 73 -16.82 9.66 1.49
C GLY A 73 -16.74 8.14 1.24
N LYS A 74 -17.91 7.48 1.25
CA LYS A 74 -18.09 6.01 1.15
C LYS A 74 -17.56 5.37 -0.14
N GLU A 75 -17.20 6.15 -1.16
CA GLU A 75 -16.60 5.64 -2.40
C GLU A 75 -15.12 5.26 -2.24
N THR A 76 -14.49 5.67 -1.14
CA THR A 76 -13.18 5.12 -0.77
C THR A 76 -13.39 3.74 -0.16
N GLN A 77 -12.93 2.69 -0.85
CA GLN A 77 -12.75 1.37 -0.25
C GLN A 77 -11.69 1.44 0.86
N VAL A 78 -12.09 1.94 2.04
CA VAL A 78 -11.30 1.81 3.25
C VAL A 78 -11.58 0.41 3.79
N VAL A 79 -10.60 -0.46 3.60
CA VAL A 79 -10.60 -1.83 4.07
C VAL A 79 -9.40 -1.92 5.00
N GLY A 80 -9.59 -2.53 6.17
CA GLY A 80 -8.61 -2.51 7.27
C GLY A 80 -9.23 -2.76 8.64
N GLU A 81 -10.44 -3.35 8.72
CA GLU A 81 -11.01 -3.77 10.00
C GLU A 81 -10.26 -5.03 10.48
N LYS A 82 -9.17 -4.83 11.22
CA LYS A 82 -8.58 -5.86 12.09
C LYS A 82 -8.60 -5.34 13.51
N ASP A 83 -9.17 -6.14 14.41
CA ASP A 83 -9.15 -5.89 15.84
C ASP A 83 -7.70 -5.76 16.33
N LEU A 84 -7.30 -4.56 16.72
CA LEU A 84 -6.00 -4.27 17.34
C LEU A 84 -6.03 -4.58 18.85
N SER A 85 -6.74 -5.64 19.28
CA SER A 85 -6.86 -6.00 20.70
C SER A 85 -5.60 -6.67 21.28
N GLY A 86 -4.49 -6.72 20.54
CA GLY A 86 -3.36 -7.60 20.85
C GLY A 86 -2.03 -6.96 21.25
N THR A 87 -1.84 -5.65 21.21
CA THR A 87 -0.51 -5.07 21.51
C THR A 87 -0.58 -3.78 22.32
N CYS A 88 -0.51 -3.94 23.65
CA CYS A 88 0.33 -3.19 24.58
C CYS A 88 -0.02 -3.64 26.01
N SER A 89 0.49 -4.79 26.46
CA SER A 89 0.68 -4.99 27.90
C SER A 89 2.08 -4.50 28.22
N HIS A 90 2.16 -3.36 28.90
CA HIS A 90 3.34 -2.93 29.63
C HIS A 90 3.76 -4.04 30.60
N ASN A 91 4.92 -4.64 30.38
CA ASN A 91 5.64 -5.30 31.46
C ASN A 91 6.64 -4.28 32.02
N THR A 92 6.32 -3.75 33.19
CA THR A 92 7.33 -3.26 34.16
C THR A 92 7.00 -3.88 35.50
#